data_AF-A0A7K3W4A7-F1
#
_entry.id   AF-A0A7K3W4A7-F1
#
_cell.length_a   1.000
_cell.length_b   1.000
_cell.length_c   1.000
_cell.angle_alpha   90.00
_cell.angle_beta   90.00
_cell.angle_gamma   90.00
#
_symmetry.space_group_name_H-M   'P 1'
#
loop_
_entity.id
_entity.type
_entity.pdbx_description
1 polymer ?
#
loop_
_entity_poly.entity_id
_entity_poly.type
_entity_poly.pdbx_seq_one_letter_code
_entity_poly.pdbx_strand_id
1 'polypeptide(L)'
;MEISVEARAILEAVRAEAQPASMFALIQRLNPAVSEMGSALETWRQRQIHLLGSFSELHEAGYLESLPRDADQHSETFMLSVRGRGLLDELPAAPPIHRASALETRAAGRLRVRLLRRAAATVRSR
;
A
#
# COMPACT_ATOMS: atom_id res chain seq x y z
N MET A 1 -11.68 -16.79 5.37
CA MET A 1 -10.42 -16.25 5.90
C MET A 1 -10.33 -14.82 5.43
N GLU A 2 -10.31 -13.85 6.34
CA GLU A 2 -10.11 -12.44 5.98
C GLU A 2 -8.60 -12.15 6.00
N ILE A 3 -8.08 -11.54 4.94
CA ILE A 3 -6.69 -11.07 4.90
C ILE A 3 -6.66 -9.55 5.06
N SER A 4 -5.57 -9.01 5.63
CA SER A 4 -5.40 -7.57 5.74
C SER A 4 -5.35 -6.89 4.37
N VAL A 5 -5.66 -5.60 4.34
CA VAL A 5 -5.56 -4.78 3.12
C VAL A 5 -4.12 -4.79 2.59
N GLU A 6 -3.14 -4.73 3.48
CA GLU A 6 -1.71 -4.80 3.18
C GLU A 6 -1.31 -6.15 2.59
N ALA A 7 -1.74 -7.27 3.21
CA ALA A 7 -1.46 -8.61 2.70
C ALA A 7 -2.04 -8.79 1.29
N ARG A 8 -3.28 -8.33 1.09
CA ARG A 8 -3.90 -8.36 -0.24
C ARG A 8 -3.10 -7.54 -1.25
N ALA A 9 -2.73 -6.32 -0.89
CA ALA A 9 -1.98 -5.44 -1.77
C ALA A 9 -0.61 -6.03 -2.15
N ILE A 10 0.06 -6.72 -1.23
CA ILE A 10 1.32 -7.43 -1.48
C ILE A 10 1.11 -8.56 -2.49
N LEU A 11 0.12 -9.43 -2.25
CA LEU A 11 -0.15 -10.55 -3.16
C LEU A 11 -0.52 -10.06 -4.57
N GLU A 12 -1.39 -9.06 -4.67
CA GLU A 12 -1.78 -8.45 -5.95
C GLU A 12 -0.58 -7.77 -6.64
N ALA A 13 0.28 -7.12 -5.86
CA ALA A 13 1.50 -6.51 -6.36
C ALA A 13 2.42 -7.56 -6.98
N VAL A 14 2.71 -8.67 -6.28
CA VAL A 14 3.55 -9.75 -6.79
C VAL A 14 2.91 -10.42 -8.02
N ARG A 15 1.59 -10.63 -8.03
CA ARG A 15 0.88 -11.20 -9.21
C ARG A 15 1.04 -10.34 -10.47
N ALA A 16 1.03 -9.02 -10.29
CA ALA A 16 1.13 -8.08 -11.40
C ALA A 16 2.55 -7.97 -11.98
N GLU A 17 3.57 -8.44 -11.25
CA GLU A 17 4.94 -8.45 -11.75
C GLU A 17 5.14 -9.59 -12.73
N ALA A 18 5.75 -9.27 -13.88
CA ALA A 18 6.18 -10.28 -14.84
C ALA A 18 7.47 -11.00 -14.40
N GLN A 19 8.18 -10.46 -13.39
CA GLN A 19 9.45 -10.96 -12.88
C GLN A 19 9.44 -11.00 -11.35
N PRO A 20 10.24 -11.87 -10.72
CA PRO A 20 10.41 -11.91 -9.27
C PRO A 20 10.88 -10.55 -8.74
N ALA A 21 10.28 -10.08 -7.65
CA ALA A 21 10.59 -8.77 -7.07
C ALA A 21 11.17 -8.92 -5.67
N SER A 22 12.12 -8.04 -5.31
CA SER A 22 12.61 -7.98 -3.94
C SER A 22 11.57 -7.36 -3.02
N MET A 23 11.63 -7.70 -1.72
CA MET A 23 10.78 -7.08 -0.70
C MET A 23 10.89 -5.55 -0.76
N PHE A 24 12.12 -5.02 -0.89
CA PHE A 24 12.33 -3.58 -0.96
C PHE A 24 11.59 -2.94 -2.15
N ALA A 25 11.71 -3.53 -3.35
CA ALA A 25 11.06 -3.01 -4.55
C ALA A 25 9.51 -3.05 -4.43
N LEU A 26 8.96 -4.12 -3.87
CA LEU A 26 7.52 -4.27 -3.63
C LEU A 26 6.99 -3.21 -2.67
N ILE A 27 7.67 -3.03 -1.52
CA ILE A 27 7.24 -2.10 -0.49
C ILE A 27 7.35 -0.65 -0.98
N GLN A 28 8.42 -0.31 -1.72
CA GLN A 28 8.60 1.02 -2.30
C GLN A 28 7.48 1.36 -3.29
N ARG A 29 7.00 0.39 -4.07
CA ARG A 29 5.87 0.57 -4.99
C ARG A 29 4.54 0.76 -4.25
N LEU A 30 4.32 -0.02 -3.17
CA LEU A 30 3.07 0.03 -2.40
C LEU A 30 2.97 1.25 -1.48
N ASN A 31 4.11 1.78 -1.04
CA ASN A 31 4.21 2.92 -0.13
C ASN A 31 5.28 3.92 -0.60
N PRO A 32 5.03 4.65 -1.70
CA PRO A 32 6.00 5.60 -2.26
C PRO A 32 6.44 6.64 -1.23
N ALA A 33 7.71 7.07 -1.32
CA ALA A 33 8.28 8.03 -0.40
C ALA A 33 7.48 9.35 -0.40
N VAL A 34 7.28 9.91 0.80
CA VAL A 34 6.67 11.22 0.99
C VAL A 34 7.76 12.25 1.35
N SER A 35 7.65 13.46 0.82
CA SER A 35 8.55 14.57 1.16
C SER A 35 8.02 15.47 2.28
N GLU A 36 6.81 15.23 2.75
CA GLU A 36 6.12 16.06 3.72
C GLU A 36 6.46 15.68 5.16
N MET A 37 6.62 16.69 6.03
CA MET A 37 6.81 16.50 7.48
C MET A 37 5.48 16.49 8.23
N GLY A 38 5.44 15.85 9.40
CA GLY A 38 4.27 15.82 10.27
C GLY A 38 3.39 14.59 10.05
N SER A 39 2.07 14.76 10.06
CA SER A 39 1.11 13.64 10.04
C SER A 39 1.24 12.73 8.82
N ALA A 40 1.57 13.29 7.65
CA ALA A 40 1.78 12.51 6.42
C ALA A 40 2.97 11.53 6.55
N LEU A 41 4.07 11.98 7.15
CA LEU A 41 5.24 11.14 7.42
C LEU A 41 4.91 10.02 8.42
N GLU A 42 4.14 10.34 9.46
CA GLU A 42 3.74 9.35 10.46
C GLU A 42 2.80 8.29 9.88
N THR A 43 1.79 8.69 9.10
CA THR A 43 0.92 7.74 8.38
C THR A 43 1.72 6.87 7.41
N TRP A 44 2.68 7.45 6.67
CA TRP A 44 3.57 6.69 5.79
C TRP A 44 4.41 5.67 6.56
N ARG A 45 4.97 6.04 7.73
CA ARG A 45 5.76 5.14 8.59
C ARG A 45 4.93 3.99 9.15
N GLN A 46 3.72 4.28 9.64
CA GLN A 46 2.81 3.25 10.16
C GLN A 46 2.46 2.25 9.07
N ARG A 47 2.13 2.74 7.87
CA ARG A 47 1.86 1.87 6.71
C ARG A 47 3.09 1.05 6.31
N GLN A 48 4.30 1.64 6.38
CA GLN A 48 5.55 0.93 6.11
C GLN A 48 5.73 -0.27 7.06
N ILE A 49 5.48 -0.07 8.35
CA ILE A 49 5.57 -1.14 9.36
C ILE A 49 4.55 -2.24 9.07
N HIS A 50 3.31 -1.87 8.77
CA HIS A 50 2.25 -2.83 8.47
C HIS A 50 2.55 -3.66 7.22
N LEU A 51 3.05 -3.02 6.15
CA LEU A 51 3.43 -3.72 4.93
C LEU A 51 4.59 -4.69 5.16
N LEU A 52 5.61 -4.31 5.93
CA LEU A 52 6.72 -5.20 6.29
C LEU A 52 6.23 -6.38 7.14
N GLY A 53 5.37 -6.14 8.12
CA GLY A 53 4.77 -7.19 8.95
C GLY A 53 3.95 -8.18 8.11
N SER A 54 3.01 -7.70 7.30
CA SER A 54 2.20 -8.55 6.42
C SER A 54 3.03 -9.29 5.37
N PHE A 55 4.13 -8.71 4.88
CA PHE A 55 5.04 -9.42 3.98
C PHE A 55 5.66 -10.64 4.67
N SER A 56 6.21 -10.46 5.87
CA SER A 56 6.82 -11.55 6.65
C SER A 56 5.80 -12.64 6.96
N GLU A 57 4.59 -12.28 7.41
CA GLU A 57 3.51 -13.23 7.69
C GLU A 57 3.12 -14.05 6.43
N LEU A 58 3.03 -13.40 5.27
CA LEU A 58 2.71 -14.08 4.02
C LEU A 58 3.81 -15.05 3.58
N HIS A 59 5.07 -14.67 3.77
CA HIS A 59 6.22 -15.52 3.46
C HIS A 59 6.29 -16.72 4.41
N GLU A 60 6.19 -16.49 5.72
CA GLU A 60 6.19 -17.56 6.74
C GLU A 60 5.02 -18.53 6.56
N ALA A 61 3.85 -18.02 6.16
CA ALA A 61 2.68 -18.86 5.86
C ALA A 61 2.76 -19.57 4.49
N GLY A 62 3.83 -19.35 3.71
CA GLY A 62 4.05 -20.00 2.43
C GLY A 62 3.15 -19.50 1.30
N TYR A 63 2.62 -18.28 1.39
CA TYR A 63 1.93 -17.61 0.27
C TYR A 63 2.91 -16.94 -0.70
N LEU A 64 4.09 -16.58 -0.19
CA LEU A 64 5.24 -16.11 -0.98
C LEU A 64 6.35 -17.16 -0.91
N GLU A 65 7.05 -17.34 -2.02
CA GLU A 65 8.23 -18.21 -2.13
C GLU A 65 9.44 -17.33 -2.45
N SER A 66 10.52 -17.48 -1.69
CA SER A 66 11.82 -16.90 -2.01
C SER A 66 12.49 -17.72 -3.11
N LEU A 67 13.09 -17.03 -4.08
CA LEU A 67 13.87 -17.68 -5.12
C LEU A 67 15.34 -17.78 -4.72
N PRO A 68 16.06 -18.80 -5.24
CA PRO A 68 17.50 -18.87 -5.10
C PRO A 68 18.16 -17.58 -5.57
N ARG A 69 19.12 -17.09 -4.80
CA ARG A 69 19.93 -15.94 -5.19
C ARG A 69 20.95 -16.37 -6.23
N ASP A 70 20.98 -15.68 -7.37
CA ASP A 70 22.12 -15.74 -8.28
C ASP A 70 23.36 -15.12 -7.64
N ALA A 71 24.54 -15.47 -8.13
CA ALA A 71 25.82 -14.97 -7.62
C ALA A 71 25.92 -13.42 -7.62
N ASP A 72 25.20 -12.76 -8.53
CA ASP A 72 25.17 -11.31 -8.69
C ASP A 72 23.98 -10.64 -7.98
N GLN A 73 23.09 -11.40 -7.32
CA GLN A 73 21.93 -10.84 -6.60
C GLN A 73 22.28 -10.45 -5.17
N HIS A 74 22.18 -9.15 -4.88
CA HIS A 74 22.37 -8.61 -3.52
C HIS A 74 21.13 -8.72 -2.63
N SER A 75 19.97 -9.08 -3.18
CA SER A 75 18.70 -9.18 -2.44
C SER A 75 17.91 -10.41 -2.87
N GLU A 76 17.25 -11.06 -1.91
CA GLU A 76 16.27 -12.09 -2.22
C GLU A 76 15.09 -11.53 -3.03
N THR A 77 14.61 -12.32 -3.96
CA THR A 77 13.43 -12.04 -4.76
C THR A 77 12.33 -13.05 -4.47
N PHE A 78 11.10 -12.62 -4.64
CA PHE A 78 9.92 -13.36 -4.21
C PHE A 78 8.91 -13.51 -5.34
N MET A 79 8.23 -14.64 -5.35
CA MET A 79 7.11 -14.94 -6.21
C MET A 79 5.92 -15.45 -5.40
N LEU A 80 4.73 -15.47 -6.02
CA LEU A 80 3.60 -16.16 -5.42
C LEU A 80 3.83 -17.68 -5.44
N SER A 81 3.53 -18.33 -4.33
CA SER A 81 3.38 -19.78 -4.29
C SER A 81 2.08 -20.21 -4.98
N VAL A 82 1.89 -21.52 -5.16
CA VAL A 82 0.59 -22.08 -5.58
C VAL A 82 -0.51 -21.67 -4.60
N ARG A 83 -0.20 -21.69 -3.30
CA ARG A 83 -1.11 -21.30 -2.22
C ARG A 83 -1.46 -19.81 -2.29
N GLY A 84 -0.47 -18.95 -2.57
CA GLY A 84 -0.66 -17.51 -2.72
C GLY A 84 -1.55 -17.15 -3.92
N ARG A 85 -1.40 -17.86 -5.04
CA ARG A 85 -2.29 -17.72 -6.20
C ARG A 85 -3.72 -18.16 -5.87
N GLY A 86 -3.89 -19.35 -5.29
CA GLY A 86 -5.21 -19.87 -4.93
C GLY A 86 -5.96 -18.94 -3.97
N LEU A 87 -5.26 -18.39 -2.98
CA LEU A 87 -5.84 -17.39 -2.08
C LEU A 87 -6.38 -16.17 -2.83
N LEU A 88 -5.63 -15.62 -3.79
CA LEU A 88 -6.09 -14.46 -4.57
C LEU A 88 -7.29 -14.77 -5.47
N ASP A 89 -7.37 -15.99 -5.98
CA ASP A 89 -8.46 -16.42 -6.87
C ASP A 89 -9.77 -16.65 -6.10
N GLU A 90 -9.70 -17.00 -4.81
CA GLU A 90 -10.85 -17.13 -3.91
C GLU A 90 -11.36 -15.78 -3.39
N LEU A 91 -10.55 -14.72 -3.45
CA LEU A 91 -10.94 -13.41 -2.96
C LEU A 91 -11.85 -12.70 -3.97
N PRO A 92 -12.94 -12.05 -3.51
CA PRO A 92 -13.75 -11.22 -4.39
C PRO A 92 -12.88 -10.11 -4.99
N ALA A 93 -13.13 -9.74 -6.25
CA ALA A 93 -12.42 -8.66 -6.92
C ALA A 93 -12.47 -7.39 -6.06
N ALA A 94 -11.29 -6.86 -5.67
CA ALA A 94 -11.24 -5.64 -4.89
C ALA A 94 -11.66 -4.45 -5.76
N PRO A 95 -12.34 -3.45 -5.20
CA PRO A 95 -12.49 -2.17 -5.87
C PRO A 95 -11.09 -1.57 -6.10
N PRO A 96 -10.86 -0.86 -7.23
CA PRO A 96 -9.54 -0.35 -7.59
C PRO A 96 -8.99 0.60 -6.51
N ILE A 97 -7.82 0.25 -5.97
CA ILE A 97 -7.10 0.94 -4.87
C ILE A 97 -6.83 2.43 -5.19
N HIS A 98 -6.82 2.81 -6.47
CA HIS A 98 -6.55 4.19 -6.93
C HIS A 98 -7.67 5.23 -6.70
N ARG A 99 -8.85 4.86 -6.18
CA ARG A 99 -9.95 5.84 -5.99
C ARG A 99 -10.23 6.25 -4.55
N ALA A 100 -9.84 5.48 -3.54
CA ALA A 100 -10.15 5.82 -2.15
C ALA A 100 -9.38 7.07 -1.68
N SER A 101 -8.07 7.12 -1.93
CA SER A 101 -7.24 8.27 -1.52
C SER A 101 -7.64 9.58 -2.25
N ALA A 102 -7.97 9.52 -3.54
CA ALA A 102 -8.36 10.71 -4.32
C ALA A 102 -9.74 11.28 -3.93
N LEU A 103 -10.66 10.45 -3.40
CA LEU A 103 -11.96 10.90 -2.91
C LEU A 103 -11.86 11.54 -1.52
N GLU A 104 -11.02 10.98 -0.63
CA GLU A 104 -10.77 11.55 0.69
C GLU A 104 -10.06 12.90 0.61
N THR A 105 -9.04 13.04 -0.25
CA THR A 105 -8.36 14.34 -0.42
C THR A 105 -9.29 15.40 -1.03
N ARG A 106 -10.20 15.02 -1.94
CA ARG A 106 -11.20 15.96 -2.50
C ARG A 106 -12.30 16.34 -1.51
N ALA A 107 -12.68 15.45 -0.60
CA ALA A 107 -13.64 15.77 0.46
C ALA A 107 -13.04 16.75 1.47
N ALA A 108 -11.80 16.49 1.91
CA ALA A 108 -11.07 17.37 2.83
C ALA A 108 -10.79 18.76 2.23
N GLY A 109 -10.39 18.83 0.95
CA GLY A 109 -10.15 20.09 0.25
C GLY A 109 -11.40 20.98 0.12
N ARG A 110 -12.56 20.38 -0.19
CA ARG A 110 -13.82 21.14 -0.33
C ARG A 110 -14.36 21.66 1.00
N LEU A 111 -14.18 20.90 2.09
CA LEU A 111 -14.55 21.36 3.43
C LEU A 111 -13.67 22.55 3.86
N ARG A 112 -12.36 22.48 3.62
CA ARG A 112 -11.41 23.56 3.95
C ARG A 112 -11.70 24.84 3.19
N VAL A 113 -12.06 24.77 1.91
CA VAL A 113 -12.45 25.95 1.11
C VAL A 113 -13.77 26.57 1.61
N ARG A 114 -14.75 25.76 2.02
CA ARG A 114 -16.01 26.27 2.59
C ARG A 114 -15.80 26.97 3.93
N LEU A 115 -14.96 26.42 4.80
CA LEU A 115 -14.64 27.02 6.10
C LEU A 115 -13.87 28.35 5.94
N LEU A 116 -12.90 28.41 5.02
CA LEU A 116 -12.15 29.65 4.74
C LEU A 116 -13.04 30.76 4.15
N ARG A 117 -13.97 30.42 3.24
CA ARG A 117 -14.94 31.40 2.72
C ARG A 117 -15.88 31.92 3.79
N ARG A 118 -16.32 31.06 4.72
CA ARG A 118 -17.18 31.47 5.85
C ARG A 118 -16.42 32.38 6.82
N ALA A 119 -15.17 32.07 7.15
CA ALA A 119 -14.34 32.93 7.99
C ALA A 119 -14.07 34.30 7.35
N ALA A 120 -13.80 34.35 6.03
CA ALA A 120 -13.60 35.60 5.30
C ALA A 120 -14.88 36.46 5.22
N ALA A 121 -16.06 35.83 5.14
CA ALA A 121 -17.34 36.55 5.17
C ALA A 121 -17.61 37.21 6.53
N THR A 122 -17.27 36.54 7.64
CA THR A 122 -17.46 37.07 9.01
C THR A 122 -16.54 38.26 9.32
N VAL A 123 -15.38 38.35 8.67
CA VAL A 123 -14.41 39.45 8.87
C VAL A 123 -14.79 40.71 8.07
N ARG A 124 -15.54 40.59 6.97
CA ARG A 124 -16.03 41.73 6.17
C ARG A 124 -17.30 42.41 6.70
N SER A 125 -17.94 41.83 7.70
CA SER A 125 -19.16 42.35 8.34
C SER A 125 -18.89 43.01 9.70
N ARG A 126 -17.66 43.47 9.93
CA ARG A 126 -17.29 44.34 11.06
C ARG A 126 -16.79 45.68 10.53
#